data_AF-B5EG37-F1
#
_entry.id   AF-B5EG37-F1
#
_cell.length_a   1.000
_cell.length_b   1.000
_cell.length_c   1.000
_cell.angle_alpha   90.00
_cell.angle_beta   90.00
_cell.angle_gamma   90.00
#
_symmetry.space_group_name_H-M   'P 1'
#
loop_
_entity.id
_entity.type
_entity.pdbx_description
1 polymer ?
#
loop_
_entity_poly.entity_id
_entity_poly.type
_entity_poly.pdbx_seq_one_letter_code
_entity_poly.pdbx_strand_id
1 'polypeptide(L)'
;MKKLIPALAMLLVASTAYGYECKVCHSKNPAMVRMHKALQGRNCFDCHKMGEKLMGKGIPKDKAAQLKRRESEQICFECHRPSPQASAGKPAI
;
A
#
# COMPACT_ATOMS: atom_id res chain seq x y z
N MET A 1 17.55 -19.01 -34.30
CA MET A 1 17.53 -17.61 -33.80
C MET A 1 16.13 -17.07 -33.46
N LYS A 2 15.05 -17.49 -34.14
CA LYS A 2 13.67 -17.02 -33.87
C LYS A 2 13.04 -17.45 -32.53
N LYS A 3 13.58 -18.47 -31.85
CA LYS A 3 13.09 -18.94 -30.53
C LYS A 3 13.72 -18.23 -29.31
N LEU A 4 14.72 -17.36 -29.52
CA LEU A 4 15.40 -16.60 -28.44
C LEU A 4 14.70 -15.28 -28.10
N ILE A 5 13.89 -14.76 -29.03
CA ILE A 5 13.17 -13.49 -28.91
C ILE A 5 12.12 -13.49 -27.77
N PRO A 6 11.27 -14.53 -27.59
CA PRO A 6 10.27 -14.49 -26.52
C PRO A 6 10.90 -14.60 -25.11
N ALA A 7 12.00 -15.34 -24.98
CA ALA A 7 12.69 -15.49 -23.70
C ALA A 7 13.32 -14.17 -23.21
N LEU A 8 13.88 -13.37 -24.13
CA LEU A 8 14.47 -12.08 -23.80
C LEU A 8 13.42 -11.04 -23.39
N ALA A 9 12.24 -11.05 -24.03
CA ALA A 9 11.14 -10.17 -23.66
C ALA A 9 10.58 -10.47 -22.25
N MET A 10 10.56 -11.74 -21.85
CA MET A 10 10.09 -12.16 -20.52
C MET A 10 11.03 -11.70 -19.39
N LEU A 11 12.35 -11.63 -19.65
CA LEU A 11 13.34 -11.13 -18.68
C LEU A 11 13.19 -9.62 -18.39
N LEU A 12 12.82 -8.83 -19.38
CA LEU A 12 12.72 -7.37 -19.27
C LEU A 12 11.55 -6.90 -18.39
N VAL A 13 10.45 -7.66 -18.34
CA VAL A 13 9.26 -7.29 -17.55
C VAL A 13 9.53 -7.45 -16.05
N ALA A 14 10.26 -8.49 -15.65
CA ALA A 14 10.59 -8.74 -14.25
C ALA A 14 11.38 -7.59 -13.60
N SER A 15 12.29 -6.96 -14.35
CA SER A 15 13.15 -5.86 -13.88
C SER A 15 12.37 -4.63 -13.38
N THR A 16 11.19 -4.37 -13.95
CA THR A 16 10.41 -3.17 -13.61
C THR A 16 9.71 -3.28 -12.26
N ALA A 17 9.28 -4.48 -11.87
CA ALA A 17 8.66 -4.74 -10.57
C ALA A 17 9.67 -4.60 -9.42
N TYR A 18 10.88 -5.18 -9.58
CA TYR A 18 11.95 -5.05 -8.59
C TYR A 18 12.37 -3.59 -8.35
N GLY A 19 12.39 -2.76 -9.39
CA GLY A 19 12.72 -1.34 -9.26
C GLY A 19 11.68 -0.53 -8.47
N TYR A 20 10.42 -0.97 -8.44
CA TYR A 20 9.36 -0.32 -7.69
C TYR A 20 9.49 -0.58 -6.19
N GLU A 21 9.69 -1.83 -5.80
CA GLU A 21 9.84 -2.24 -4.39
C GLU A 21 11.01 -1.53 -3.72
N CYS A 22 12.15 -1.42 -4.41
CA CYS A 22 13.32 -0.67 -3.94
C CYS A 22 12.97 0.79 -3.62
N LYS A 23 12.12 1.45 -4.42
CA LYS A 23 11.72 2.86 -4.20
C LYS A 23 10.78 3.04 -3.02
N VAL A 24 10.06 2.00 -2.62
CA VAL A 24 9.21 2.01 -1.42
C VAL A 24 10.10 1.87 -0.19
N CYS A 25 10.96 0.85 -0.14
CA CYS A 25 11.85 0.58 0.98
C CYS A 25 12.93 1.67 1.18
N HIS A 26 13.41 2.27 0.08
CA HIS A 26 14.44 3.33 0.09
C HIS A 26 13.88 4.71 -0.30
N SER A 27 12.60 4.96 -0.01
CA SER A 27 12.02 6.28 -0.27
C SER A 27 12.68 7.37 0.58
N LYS A 28 12.87 8.54 -0.02
CA LYS A 28 13.21 9.77 0.73
C LYS A 28 12.06 10.26 1.63
N ASN A 29 10.86 9.68 1.51
CA ASN A 29 9.72 10.01 2.36
C ASN A 29 9.61 9.03 3.55
N PRO A 30 10.04 9.43 4.77
CA PRO A 30 10.05 8.53 5.93
C PRO A 30 8.65 8.12 6.40
N ALA A 31 7.60 8.88 6.09
CA ALA A 31 6.22 8.48 6.40
C ALA A 31 5.77 7.29 5.55
N MET A 32 6.17 7.27 4.27
CA MET A 32 5.85 6.16 3.36
C MET A 32 6.60 4.88 3.75
N VAL A 33 7.89 4.99 4.10
CA VAL A 33 8.70 3.87 4.59
C VAL A 33 8.09 3.27 5.88
N ARG A 34 7.70 4.11 6.85
CA ARG A 34 7.11 3.63 8.12
C ARG A 34 5.82 2.84 7.93
N MET A 35 4.93 3.29 7.04
CA MET A 35 3.69 2.56 6.73
C MET A 35 3.98 1.18 6.12
N HIS A 36 4.87 1.10 5.13
CA HIS A 36 5.16 -0.16 4.46
C HIS A 36 6.02 -1.11 5.30
N LYS A 37 6.85 -0.58 6.22
CA LYS A 37 7.59 -1.42 7.18
C LYS A 37 6.67 -2.20 8.11
N ALA A 38 5.51 -1.64 8.49
CA ALA A 38 4.51 -2.37 9.27
C ALA A 38 3.85 -3.52 8.48
N LEU A 39 4.01 -3.54 7.15
CA LEU A 39 3.51 -4.55 6.23
C LEU A 39 4.64 -5.43 5.65
N GLN A 40 5.85 -5.36 6.21
CA GLN A 40 6.99 -6.12 5.73
C GLN A 40 6.70 -7.63 5.77
N GLY A 41 7.00 -8.33 4.66
CA GLY A 41 6.70 -9.75 4.49
C GLY A 41 5.35 -10.03 3.80
N ARG A 42 4.52 -9.01 3.56
CA ARG A 42 3.36 -9.08 2.67
C ARG A 42 3.74 -8.75 1.23
N ASN A 43 2.93 -9.17 0.26
CA ASN A 43 3.16 -8.82 -1.13
C ASN A 43 2.79 -7.34 -1.36
N CYS A 44 3.67 -6.61 -2.05
CA CYS A 44 3.54 -5.17 -2.28
C CYS A 44 2.22 -4.76 -2.94
N PHE A 45 1.60 -5.68 -3.69
CA PHE A 45 0.39 -5.43 -4.47
C PHE A 45 -0.89 -5.99 -3.84
N ASP A 46 -0.84 -6.51 -2.61
CA ASP A 46 -2.02 -7.04 -1.90
C ASP A 46 -3.08 -5.97 -1.64
N CYS A 47 -2.65 -4.72 -1.41
CA CYS A 47 -3.55 -3.62 -1.11
C CYS A 47 -3.94 -2.85 -2.38
N HIS A 48 -2.98 -2.44 -3.21
CA HIS A 48 -3.26 -1.65 -4.41
C HIS A 48 -2.22 -1.88 -5.50
N LYS A 49 -2.61 -1.68 -6.76
CA LYS A 49 -1.71 -1.82 -7.92
C LYS A 49 -0.82 -0.60 -8.09
N MET A 50 0.22 -0.74 -8.92
CA MET A 50 0.99 0.42 -9.37
C MET A 50 0.10 1.42 -10.10
N GLY A 51 0.20 2.70 -9.74
CA GLY A 51 -0.62 3.77 -10.31
C GLY A 51 -1.94 4.02 -9.57
N GLU A 52 -2.41 3.05 -8.78
CA GLU A 52 -3.56 3.25 -7.89
C GLU A 52 -3.15 4.15 -6.71
N LYS A 53 -3.95 5.19 -6.49
CA LYS A 53 -3.67 6.22 -5.49
C LYS A 53 -4.41 5.92 -4.19
N LEU A 54 -3.99 4.89 -3.46
CA LEU A 54 -4.60 4.54 -2.18
C LEU A 54 -4.57 5.72 -1.18
N MET A 55 -3.52 6.55 -1.22
CA MET A 55 -3.34 7.76 -0.41
C MET A 55 -2.84 8.96 -1.24
N GLY A 56 -3.23 9.03 -2.52
CA GLY A 56 -2.67 9.99 -3.48
C GLY A 56 -3.27 11.40 -3.41
N LYS A 57 -2.92 12.24 -4.40
CA LYS A 57 -3.46 13.60 -4.55
C LYS A 57 -4.99 13.55 -4.64
N GLY A 58 -5.66 14.37 -3.82
CA GLY A 58 -7.14 14.48 -3.77
C GLY A 58 -7.79 13.71 -2.61
N ILE A 59 -7.07 12.80 -1.95
CA ILE A 59 -7.55 12.13 -0.75
C ILE A 59 -7.25 13.00 0.47
N PRO A 60 -8.25 13.39 1.29
CA PRO A 60 -8.00 14.11 2.53
C PRO A 60 -7.12 13.27 3.47
N LYS A 61 -6.07 13.90 3.99
CA LYS A 61 -5.04 13.24 4.82
C LYS A 61 -5.13 13.60 6.30
N ASP A 62 -6.14 14.37 6.69
CA ASP A 62 -6.39 14.65 8.09
C ASP A 62 -6.79 13.36 8.83
N LYS A 63 -6.63 13.38 10.15
CA LYS A 63 -6.87 12.21 10.99
C LYS A 63 -8.31 11.70 10.87
N ALA A 64 -9.30 12.59 10.83
CA ALA A 64 -10.70 12.21 10.79
C ALA A 64 -11.04 11.51 9.48
N ALA A 65 -10.57 12.04 8.35
CA ALA A 65 -10.73 11.40 7.05
C ALA A 65 -10.06 10.03 6.99
N GLN A 66 -8.83 9.89 7.50
CA GLN A 66 -8.15 8.60 7.51
C GLN A 66 -8.87 7.57 8.39
N LEU A 67 -9.42 7.97 9.54
CA LEU A 67 -10.21 7.08 10.39
C LEU A 67 -11.49 6.63 9.70
N LYS A 68 -12.25 7.57 9.11
CA LYS A 68 -13.45 7.26 8.34
C LYS A 68 -13.19 6.23 7.25
N ARG A 69 -12.09 6.38 6.51
CA ARG A 69 -11.72 5.43 5.45
C ARG A 69 -11.42 4.03 5.99
N ARG A 70 -10.75 3.91 7.15
CA ARG A 70 -10.49 2.60 7.78
C ARG A 70 -11.77 1.86 8.14
N GLU A 71 -12.84 2.59 8.45
CA GLU A 71 -14.14 2.06 8.83
C GLU A 71 -15.05 1.78 7.63
N SER A 72 -14.88 2.52 6.53
CA SER A 72 -15.77 2.43 5.36
C SER A 72 -15.22 1.69 4.15
N GLU A 73 -13.89 1.60 3.99
CA GLU A 73 -13.28 1.03 2.80
C GLU A 73 -12.81 -0.40 3.01
N GLN A 74 -13.30 -1.32 2.17
CA GLN A 74 -13.03 -2.76 2.26
C GLN A 74 -11.54 -3.10 2.29
N ILE A 75 -10.71 -2.36 1.55
CA ILE A 75 -9.26 -2.49 1.50
C ILE A 75 -8.57 -2.36 2.87
N CYS A 76 -9.21 -1.69 3.83
CA CYS A 76 -8.66 -1.49 5.16
C CYS A 76 -9.05 -2.62 6.14
N PHE A 77 -10.10 -3.39 5.87
CA PHE A 77 -10.72 -4.27 6.86
C PHE A 77 -9.88 -5.49 7.26
N GLU A 78 -8.95 -5.90 6.40
CA GLU A 78 -8.05 -7.00 6.70
C GLU A 78 -7.15 -6.67 7.91
N CYS A 79 -6.61 -5.45 7.95
CA CYS A 79 -5.72 -4.99 9.02
C CYS A 79 -6.45 -4.18 10.10
N HIS A 80 -7.55 -3.50 9.72
CA HIS A 80 -8.36 -2.65 10.57
C HIS A 80 -9.76 -3.23 10.70
N ARG A 81 -9.86 -4.46 11.20
CA ARG A 81 -11.16 -5.06 11.48
C ARG A 81 -11.99 -4.09 12.32
N PRO A 82 -13.22 -3.76 11.89
CA PRO A 82 -14.15 -3.00 12.72
C PRO A 82 -14.52 -3.89 13.91
N SER A 83 -13.71 -3.83 14.97
CA SER A 83 -14.08 -4.39 16.26
C SER A 83 -15.08 -3.41 16.90
N PRO A 84 -16.18 -3.89 17.49
CA PRO A 84 -17.09 -3.06 18.27
C PRO A 84 -16.39 -2.23 19.37
N GLN A 85 -15.17 -2.64 19.76
CA GLN A 85 -14.37 -2.01 20.81
C GLN A 85 -13.54 -0.81 20.32
N ALA A 86 -13.28 -0.67 19.01
CA ALA A 86 -12.49 0.44 18.46
C ALA A 86 -13.28 1.75 18.35
N SER A 87 -14.61 1.66 18.27
CA SER A 87 -15.56 2.78 18.22
C SER A 87 -15.83 3.40 19.59
N ALA A 88 -15.45 2.74 20.68
CA ALA A 88 -15.52 3.27 22.04
C ALA A 88 -14.35 4.23 22.27
N GLY A 89 -14.39 5.36 21.56
CA GLY A 89 -13.56 6.52 21.86
C GLY A 89 -13.76 6.91 23.32
N LYS A 90 -12.71 6.71 24.09
CA LYS A 90 -12.36 7.30 25.39
C LYS A 90 -13.26 8.48 25.80
N PRO A 91 -13.89 8.48 27.00
CA PRO A 91 -14.65 9.64 27.45
C PRO A 91 -13.73 10.86 27.50
N ALA A 92 -14.21 11.97 26.97
CA ALA A 92 -13.59 13.27 27.15
C ALA A 92 -13.51 13.56 28.67
N ILE A 93 -12.31 13.84 29.16
CA ILE A 93 -12.08 14.41 30.49
C ILE A 93 -12.26 15.91 30.35
#